data_AF-A0A7C6IZA0-F1
#
_entry.id   AF-A0A7C6IZA0-F1
#
_cell.length_a   1.000
_cell.length_b   1.000
_cell.length_c   1.000
_cell.angle_alpha   90.00
_cell.angle_beta   90.00
_cell.angle_gamma   90.00
#
_symmetry.space_group_name_H-M   'P 1'
#
loop_
_entity.id
_entity.type
_entity.pdbx_description
1 polymer ?
#
loop_
_entity_poly.entity_id
_entity_poly.type
_entity_poly.pdbx_seq_one_letter_code
_entity_poly.pdbx_strand_id
1 'polypeptide(L)' 'MKKNKKWIILFLLPGILLFTFIFLGPIVVLFGTSFTDWSIGKEISFVGIKNYIYLFT' A
#
# COMPACT_ATOMS: atom_id res chain seq x y z
N MET A 1 12.39 6.51 37.53
CA MET A 1 13.04 6.40 36.21
C MET A 1 12.18 7.12 35.16
N LYS A 2 12.65 8.23 34.55
CA LYS A 2 11.91 8.89 33.46
C LYS A 2 12.06 8.05 32.18
N LYS A 3 10.97 7.50 31.64
CA LYS A 3 10.98 6.79 30.35
C LYS A 3 11.29 7.78 29.23
N ASN A 4 12.44 7.63 28.59
CA ASN A 4 12.82 8.46 27.45
C ASN A 4 12.09 8.01 26.19
N LYS A 5 10.88 8.55 25.96
CA LYS A 5 10.03 8.22 24.81
C LYS A 5 10.73 8.35 23.46
N LYS A 6 11.67 9.30 23.32
CA LYS A 6 12.47 9.50 22.11
C LYS A 6 13.28 8.25 21.73
N TRP A 7 13.91 7.60 22.71
CA TRP A 7 14.71 6.39 22.48
C TRP A 7 13.85 5.18 22.12
N ILE A 8 12.66 5.07 22.73
CA ILE A 8 11.68 4.02 22.39
C ILE A 8 11.24 4.17 20.92
N ILE A 9 10.92 5.39 20.49
CA ILE A 9 10.52 5.65 19.11
C ILE A 9 11.68 5.34 18.16
N LEU A 10 12.90 5.82 18.45
CA LEU A 10 14.07 5.59 17.60
C LEU A 10 14.36 4.09 17.40
N PHE A 11 14.17 3.28 18.46
CA PHE A 11 14.36 1.84 18.40
C PHE A 11 13.27 1.11 17.61
N LEU A 12 12.01 1.55 17.74
CA LEU A 12 10.87 0.94 17.04
C LEU A 12 10.75 1.38 15.57
N LEU A 13 11.18 2.60 15.25
CA LEU A 13 11.04 3.22 13.94
C LEU A 13 11.51 2.33 12.77
N PRO A 14 12.71 1.72 12.79
CA PRO A 14 13.16 0.88 11.67
C PRO A 14 12.24 -0.33 11.43
N GLY A 15 11.74 -0.95 12.50
CA GLY A 15 10.81 -2.08 12.39
C GLY A 15 9.46 -1.67 11.82
N ILE A 16 8.92 -0.53 12.28
CA ILE A 16 7.65 0.02 11.78
C ILE A 16 7.79 0.41 10.29
N LEU A 17 8.92 1.01 9.90
CA LEU A 17 9.16 1.39 8.51
C LEU A 17 9.21 0.16 7.60
N LEU A 18 9.95 -0.89 7.98
CA LEU A 18 10.01 -2.14 7.22
C LEU A 18 8.63 -2.81 7.13
N PHE A 19 7.92 -2.90 8.27
CA PHE A 19 6.57 -3.45 8.29
C PHE A 19 5.63 -2.67 7.36
N THR A 20 5.63 -1.36 7.45
CA THR A 20 4.79 -0.50 6.60
C THR A 20 5.15 -0.67 5.13
N PHE A 21 6.43 -0.68 4.79
CA PHE A 21 6.86 -0.82 3.40
C PHE A 21 6.50 -2.19 2.81
N ILE A 22 6.73 -3.28 3.54
CA ILE A 22 6.51 -4.64 3.06
C ILE A 22 5.02 -5.01 3.04
N PHE A 23 4.23 -4.56 4.02
CA PHE A 23 2.82 -4.94 4.12
C PHE A 23 1.88 -3.85 3.58
N LEU A 24 2.01 -2.60 4.04
CA LEU A 24 1.12 -1.52 3.60
C LEU A 24 1.43 -1.06 2.18
N GLY A 25 2.70 -1.05 1.78
CA GLY A 25 3.13 -0.68 0.43
C GLY A 25 2.37 -1.44 -0.67
N PRO A 26 2.41 -2.79 -0.69
CA PRO A 26 1.66 -3.58 -1.67
C PRO A 26 0.15 -3.36 -1.60
N ILE A 27 -0.42 -3.15 -0.42
CA ILE A 27 -1.86 -2.86 -0.27
C ILE A 27 -2.21 -1.55 -0.97
N VAL A 28 -1.41 -0.50 -0.81
CA VAL A 28 -1.62 0.78 -1.48
C VAL A 28 -1.48 0.64 -2.99
N VAL A 29 -0.48 -0.13 -3.46
CA VAL A 29 -0.32 -0.41 -4.90
C VAL A 29 -1.54 -1.15 -5.44
N LEU A 30 -2.00 -2.22 -4.78
CA LEU A 30 -3.18 -2.99 -5.18
C LEU A 30 -4.45 -2.13 -5.17
N PHE A 31 -4.60 -1.27 -4.17
CA PHE A 31 -5.71 -0.33 -4.11
C PHE A 31 -5.66 0.70 -5.23
N GLY A 32 -4.48 1.17 -5.65
CA GLY A 32 -4.36 2.07 -6.79
C GLY A 32 -4.64 1.35 -8.11
N THR A 33 -4.03 0.17 -8.30
CA THR A 33 -4.15 -0.58 -9.54
C THR A 33 -5.52 -1.19 -9.76
N SER A 34 -6.34 -1.37 -8.71
CA SER A 34 -7.73 -1.80 -8.86
C SER A 34 -8.61 -0.81 -9.62
N PHE A 35 -8.24 0.48 -9.66
CA PHE A 35 -8.92 1.50 -10.49
C PHE A 35 -8.32 1.66 -11.89
N THR A 36 -7.31 0.86 -12.22
CA THR A 36 -6.65 0.85 -13.52
C THR A 36 -6.87 -0.48 -14.23
N ASP A 37 -6.99 -0.46 -15.55
CA ASP A 37 -6.79 -1.66 -16.36
C ASP A 37 -5.30 -1.75 -16.68
N TRP A 38 -4.68 -2.84 -16.23
CA TRP A 38 -3.25 -3.09 -16.40
C TRP A 38 -3.01 -4.58 -16.66
N SER A 39 -2.05 -4.86 -17.54
CA SER A 39 -1.48 -6.20 -17.70
C SER A 39 -0.03 -6.08 -18.14
N ILE A 40 0.76 -7.12 -17.93
CA ILE A 40 2.15 -7.16 -18.39
C ILE A 40 2.17 -6.92 -19.92
N GLY A 41 2.95 -5.94 -20.37
CA GLY A 41 3.08 -5.59 -21.79
C GLY A 41 1.97 -4.71 -22.36
N LYS A 42 1.04 -4.19 -21.55
CA LYS A 42 0.04 -3.19 -21.97
C LYS A 42 0.26 -1.87 -21.24
N GLU A 43 -0.17 -0.79 -21.88
CA GLU A 43 -0.25 0.52 -21.24
C GLU A 43 -1.27 0.50 -20.10
N ILE A 44 -0.94 1.18 -19.00
CA ILE A 44 -1.83 1.31 -17.85
C ILE A 44 -2.87 2.38 -18.19
N SER A 45 -4.15 2.03 -18.09
CA SER A 45 -5.24 2.97 -18.32
C SER A 45 -6.10 3.13 -17.06
N PHE A 46 -6.44 4.36 -16.68
CA PHE A 46 -7.35 4.59 -15.56
C PHE A 46 -8.79 4.32 -16.00
N VAL A 47 -9.44 3.36 -15.35
CA VAL A 47 -10.80 2.90 -15.69
C VAL A 47 -11.83 3.21 -14.61
N GLY A 48 -11.42 3.86 -13.53
CA GLY A 48 -12.30 4.21 -12.41
C GLY A 48 -12.84 2.95 -11.73
N ILE A 49 -14.15 2.89 -11.49
CA ILE A 49 -14.79 1.75 -10.80
C ILE A 49 -15.20 0.59 -11.72
N LYS A 50 -14.85 0.63 -13.01
CA LYS A 50 -15.29 -0.40 -13.99
C LYS A 50 -14.93 -1.82 -13.55
N ASN A 51 -13.71 -2.03 -13.03
CA ASN A 51 -13.27 -3.33 -12.54
C ASN A 51 -14.15 -3.87 -11.41
N TYR A 52 -14.65 -3.00 -10.53
CA TYR A 52 -15.55 -3.38 -9.45
C TYR A 52 -16.95 -3.74 -9.96
N ILE A 53 -17.49 -2.98 -10.92
CA ILE A 53 -18.79 -3.29 -11.54
C ILE A 53 -18.73 -4.64 -12.26
N TYR A 54 -17.64 -4.87 -13.02
CA TYR A 54 -17.38 -6.13 -13.71
C TYR A 54 -17.33 -7.32 -12.75
N LEU A 55 -16.83 -7.12 -11.51
CA LEU A 55 -16.76 -8.18 -10.51
C LEU A 55 -18.15 -8.69 -10.06
N PHE A 56 -19.20 -7.89 -10.27
CA PHE A 56 -20.58 -8.19 -9.87
C PHE A 56 -21.54 -8.40 -11.06
N THR A 57 -21.04 -8.38 -12.30
CA THR A 57 -21.84 -8.58 -13.52
C THR A 57 -21.33 -9.79 -14.28
#